data_AF-A0A970WB56-F1
#
_entry.id   AF-A0A970WB56-F1
#
_cell.length_a   1.000
_cell.length_b   1.000
_cell.length_c   1.000
_cell.angle_alpha   90.00
_cell.angle_beta   90.00
_cell.angle_gamma   90.00
#
_symmetry.space_group_name_H-M   'P 1'
#
loop_
_entity.id
_entity.type
_entity.pdbx_description
1 polymer ?
#
loop_
_entity_poly.entity_id
_entity_poly.type
_entity_poly.pdbx_seq_one_letter_code
_entity_poly.pdbx_strand_id
1 'polypeptide(L)'
;LAPWFVKINTALHIDTKSQSFKLFRVVRTFALVCFGEMIFRSPSVSAAITMAGNMFAKFNPTVLFDGSLLAYGLDEREWTIAIIAVVFLLCAELFERRHSLGTWVQTRELPIRWLIYFASLYVVIMYSAAGPNFKEVPFIYFQF
;
A
#
# COMPACT_ATOMS: atom_id res chain seq x y z
N LEU A 1 -7.42 -9.63 26.46
CA LEU A 1 -8.55 -9.24 25.59
C LEU A 1 -9.02 -10.35 24.61
N ALA A 2 -8.63 -11.63 24.79
CA ALA A 2 -8.92 -12.71 23.83
C ALA A 2 -10.19 -13.60 24.03
N PRO A 3 -11.03 -13.51 25.10
CA PRO A 3 -12.05 -14.54 25.31
C PRO A 3 -13.37 -14.33 24.55
N TRP A 4 -13.64 -13.14 23.99
CA TRP A 4 -14.93 -12.85 23.32
C TRP A 4 -14.97 -13.30 21.85
N PHE A 5 -13.91 -13.05 21.07
CA PHE A 5 -13.86 -13.41 19.65
C PHE A 5 -13.90 -14.92 19.41
N VAL A 6 -13.36 -15.72 20.34
CA VAL A 6 -13.40 -17.18 20.27
C VAL A 6 -14.84 -17.68 20.43
N LYS A 7 -15.62 -17.10 21.36
CA LYS A 7 -17.03 -17.49 21.57
C LYS A 7 -17.90 -17.21 20.35
N ILE A 8 -17.69 -16.07 19.68
CA ILE A 8 -18.43 -15.72 18.45
C ILE A 8 -18.05 -16.68 17.30
N ASN A 9 -16.77 -17.00 17.13
CA ASN A 9 -16.33 -17.90 16.06
C ASN A 9 -16.83 -19.34 16.26
N THR A 10 -16.86 -19.84 17.51
CA THR A 10 -17.42 -21.17 17.82
C THR A 10 -18.94 -21.20 17.66
N ALA A 11 -19.65 -20.13 18.04
CA ALA A 11 -21.11 -20.03 17.88
C ALA A 11 -21.54 -19.98 16.40
N LEU A 12 -20.73 -19.35 15.54
CA LEU A 12 -21.00 -19.23 14.11
C LEU A 12 -20.43 -20.38 13.25
N HIS A 13 -19.85 -21.43 13.86
CA HIS A 13 -19.14 -22.51 13.13
C HIS A 13 -18.07 -22.00 12.16
N ILE A 14 -17.47 -20.85 12.46
CA ILE A 14 -16.43 -20.25 11.62
C ILE A 14 -15.10 -20.85 12.05
N ASP A 15 -14.62 -21.83 11.27
CA ASP A 15 -13.33 -22.44 11.49
C ASP A 15 -12.22 -21.42 11.25
N THR A 16 -11.72 -20.85 12.34
CA THR A 16 -10.63 -19.85 12.35
C THR A 16 -9.32 -20.36 11.73
N LYS A 17 -9.18 -21.67 11.51
CA LYS A 17 -8.04 -22.27 10.80
C LYS A 17 -8.26 -22.40 9.29
N SER A 18 -9.50 -22.24 8.80
CA SER A 18 -9.81 -22.36 7.39
C SER A 18 -9.11 -21.29 6.54
N GLN A 19 -8.64 -21.67 5.35
CA GLN A 19 -8.01 -20.74 4.41
C GLN A 19 -9.00 -19.63 3.97
N SER A 20 -10.29 -19.96 3.88
CA SER A 20 -11.36 -19.01 3.56
C SER A 20 -11.50 -17.92 4.62
N PHE A 21 -11.41 -18.26 5.92
CA PHE A 21 -11.47 -17.27 6.99
C PHE A 21 -10.22 -16.37 7.03
N LYS A 22 -9.04 -16.93 6.72
CA LYS A 22 -7.81 -16.14 6.55
C LYS A 22 -7.95 -15.15 5.38
N LEU A 23 -8.44 -15.62 4.24
CA LEU A 23 -8.69 -14.78 3.06
C LEU A 23 -9.70 -13.66 3.38
N PHE A 24 -10.81 -13.98 4.04
CA PHE A 24 -11.79 -12.98 4.48
C PHE A 24 -11.16 -11.91 5.38
N ARG A 25 -10.30 -12.31 6.33
CA ARG A 25 -9.62 -11.36 7.21
C ARG A 25 -8.71 -10.42 6.43
N VAL A 26 -7.95 -10.94 5.45
CA VAL A 26 -7.07 -10.13 4.58
C VAL A 26 -7.90 -9.16 3.74
N VAL A 27 -8.93 -9.66 3.05
CA VAL A 27 -9.81 -8.84 2.20
C VAL A 27 -10.50 -7.74 3.00
N ARG A 28 -11.03 -8.07 4.19
CA ARG A 28 -11.67 -7.08 5.07
C ARG A 28 -10.69 -5.99 5.51
N THR A 29 -9.49 -6.36 5.96
CA THR A 29 -8.48 -5.38 6.38
C THR A 29 -8.03 -4.53 5.21
N PHE A 30 -7.79 -5.14 4.05
CA PHE A 30 -7.43 -4.43 2.82
C PHE A 30 -8.51 -3.41 2.43
N ALA A 31 -9.78 -3.82 2.38
CA ALA A 31 -10.89 -2.94 2.05
C ALA A 31 -11.02 -1.77 3.04
N LEU A 32 -10.87 -2.01 4.34
CA LEU A 32 -10.92 -0.96 5.35
C LEU A 32 -9.78 0.06 5.21
N VAL A 33 -8.55 -0.40 4.95
CA VAL A 33 -7.40 0.48 4.73
C VAL A 33 -7.58 1.28 3.45
N CYS A 34 -7.94 0.65 2.34
CA CYS A 34 -8.18 1.34 1.07
C CYS A 34 -9.32 2.36 1.17
N PHE A 35 -10.41 2.03 1.85
CA PHE A 35 -11.52 2.94 2.04
C PHE A 35 -11.15 4.12 2.95
N GLY A 36 -10.36 3.87 4.00
CA GLY A 36 -9.82 4.92 4.87
C GLY A 36 -8.96 5.91 4.09
N GLU A 37 -7.97 5.41 3.35
CA GLU A 37 -7.11 6.22 2.47
C GLU A 37 -7.91 7.04 1.43
N MET A 38 -8.94 6.43 0.86
CA MET A 38 -9.81 7.11 -0.11
C MET A 38 -10.56 8.29 0.50
N ILE A 39 -11.05 8.18 1.74
CA ILE A 39 -11.72 9.30 2.43
C ILE A 39 -10.73 10.46 2.62
N PHE A 40 -9.52 10.19 3.10
CA PHE A 40 -8.50 11.23 3.33
C PHE A 40 -8.07 11.93 2.05
N ARG A 41 -8.07 11.23 0.92
CA ARG A 41 -7.71 11.81 -0.38
C ARG A 41 -8.88 12.53 -1.07
N SER A 42 -10.11 12.17 -0.73
CA SER A 42 -11.30 12.75 -1.33
C SER A 42 -11.63 14.13 -0.74
N PRO A 43 -12.24 15.03 -1.52
CA PRO A 43 -12.67 16.34 -1.01
C PRO A 43 -13.85 16.26 -0.04
N SER A 44 -14.59 15.13 0.01
CA SER A 44 -15.68 14.92 0.96
C SER A 44 -16.03 13.43 1.08
N VAL A 45 -16.65 13.05 2.20
CA VAL A 45 -17.11 11.65 2.43
C VAL A 45 -18.12 11.20 1.37
N SER A 46 -19.00 12.10 0.90
CA SER A 46 -19.94 11.82 -0.18
C SER A 46 -19.22 11.49 -1.50
N ALA A 47 -18.15 12.23 -1.81
CA ALA A 47 -17.31 11.94 -2.97
C ALA A 47 -16.60 10.57 -2.81
N ALA A 48 -16.07 10.24 -1.64
CA ALA A 48 -15.47 8.93 -1.39
C ALA A 48 -16.46 7.78 -1.61
N ILE A 49 -17.70 7.89 -1.11
CA ILE A 49 -18.74 6.86 -1.32
C ILE A 49 -19.09 6.72 -2.80
N THR A 50 -19.21 7.86 -3.51
CA THR A 50 -19.49 7.86 -4.95
C THR A 50 -18.34 7.21 -5.74
N MET A 51 -17.08 7.50 -5.38
CA MET A 51 -15.90 6.88 -5.96
C MET A 51 -15.88 5.36 -5.69
N ALA A 52 -16.19 4.94 -4.47
CA ALA A 52 -16.31 3.52 -4.10
C ALA A 52 -17.36 2.80 -4.95
N GLY A 53 -18.55 3.40 -5.11
CA GLY A 53 -19.63 2.84 -5.93
C GLY A 53 -19.24 2.73 -7.41
N ASN A 54 -18.55 3.75 -7.93
CA ASN A 54 -18.08 3.75 -9.31
C ASN A 54 -17.03 2.67 -9.60
N MET A 55 -16.20 2.28 -8.61
CA MET A 55 -15.24 1.18 -8.79
C MET A 55 -15.92 -0.15 -9.12
N PHE A 56 -17.10 -0.42 -8.56
CA PHE A 56 -17.87 -1.63 -8.84
C PHE A 56 -18.82 -1.48 -10.04
N ALA A 57 -19.36 -0.28 -10.26
CA ALA A 57 -20.32 -0.02 -11.35
C ALA A 57 -19.66 0.16 -12.72
N LYS A 58 -18.42 0.67 -12.77
CA LYS A 58 -17.69 0.97 -14.02
C LYS A 58 -16.35 0.24 -14.05
N PHE A 59 -16.41 -1.10 -14.11
CA PHE A 59 -15.21 -1.91 -14.28
C PHE A 59 -14.69 -1.81 -15.72
N ASN A 60 -13.71 -0.95 -15.94
CA ASN A 60 -13.09 -0.77 -17.26
C ASN A 60 -11.57 -1.02 -17.21
N PRO A 61 -11.13 -2.28 -17.41
CA PRO A 61 -9.71 -2.63 -17.38
C PRO A 61 -8.93 -2.10 -18.60
N THR A 62 -9.59 -1.68 -19.67
CA THR A 62 -8.89 -1.16 -20.87
C THR A 62 -8.16 0.15 -20.58
N VAL A 63 -8.61 0.91 -19.57
CA VAL A 63 -7.98 2.16 -19.11
C VAL A 63 -6.52 1.96 -18.68
N LEU A 64 -6.15 0.74 -18.27
CA LEU A 64 -4.76 0.39 -17.93
C LEU A 64 -3.81 0.35 -19.13
N PHE A 65 -4.34 0.12 -20.34
CA PHE A 65 -3.56 -0.09 -21.56
C PHE A 65 -3.79 0.98 -22.64
N ASP A 66 -4.89 1.74 -22.54
CA ASP A 66 -5.32 2.71 -23.55
C ASP A 66 -4.73 4.13 -23.32
N GLY A 67 -3.66 4.25 -22.54
CA GLY A 67 -2.99 5.53 -22.26
C GLY A 67 -3.80 6.55 -21.45
N SER A 68 -5.07 6.28 -21.16
CA SER A 68 -5.97 7.16 -20.38
C SER A 68 -5.46 7.47 -18.97
N LEU A 69 -4.61 6.61 -18.39
CA LEU A 69 -3.93 6.87 -17.12
C LEU A 69 -2.85 7.96 -17.22
N LEU A 70 -2.16 8.06 -18.36
CA LEU A 70 -1.15 9.09 -18.62
C LEU A 70 -1.82 10.48 -18.72
N ALA A 71 -3.07 10.53 -19.20
CA ALA A 71 -3.85 11.76 -19.24
C ALA A 71 -4.26 12.29 -17.84
N TYR A 72 -4.14 11.48 -16.78
CA TYR A 72 -4.47 11.87 -15.41
C TYR A 72 -3.32 12.59 -14.67
N GLY A 73 -2.26 12.95 -15.39
CA GLY A 73 -1.13 13.73 -14.87
C GLY A 73 0.06 12.90 -14.39
N LEU A 74 0.11 11.60 -14.71
CA LEU A 74 1.35 10.82 -14.60
C LEU A 74 2.13 10.93 -15.91
N ASP A 75 3.32 11.54 -15.85
CA ASP A 75 4.28 11.49 -16.97
C ASP A 75 4.66 10.02 -17.25
N GLU A 76 5.04 9.69 -18.49
CA GLU A 76 5.42 8.32 -18.88
C GLU A 76 6.55 7.77 -18.00
N ARG A 77 7.44 8.67 -17.55
CA ARG A 77 8.50 8.38 -16.58
C ARG A 77 7.97 8.04 -15.19
N GLU A 78 6.98 8.78 -14.70
CA GLU A 78 6.40 8.53 -13.37
C GLU A 78 5.66 7.19 -13.35
N TRP A 79 4.99 6.85 -14.45
CA TRP A 79 4.34 5.54 -14.61
C TRP A 79 5.35 4.39 -14.59
N THR A 80 6.49 4.56 -15.26
CA THR A 80 7.58 3.58 -15.25
C THR A 80 8.17 3.40 -13.84
N ILE A 81 8.43 4.50 -13.13
CA ILE A 81 8.93 4.48 -11.75
C ILE A 81 7.94 3.78 -10.82
N ALA A 82 6.65 4.06 -10.96
CA ALA A 82 5.59 3.42 -10.16
C ALA A 82 5.57 1.89 -10.37
N ILE A 83 5.66 1.42 -11.62
CA ILE A 83 5.71 -0.02 -11.91
C ILE A 83 6.95 -0.66 -11.31
N ILE A 84 8.13 -0.03 -11.46
CA ILE A 84 9.38 -0.53 -10.87
C ILE A 84 9.24 -0.64 -9.35
N ALA A 85 8.66 0.38 -8.69
CA ALA A 85 8.44 0.37 -7.25
C ALA A 85 7.49 -0.76 -6.81
N VAL A 86 6.39 -0.98 -7.53
CA VAL A 86 5.44 -2.08 -7.26
C VAL A 86 6.14 -3.43 -7.41
N VAL A 87 6.88 -3.64 -8.50
CA VAL A 87 7.62 -4.89 -8.73
C VAL A 87 8.67 -5.10 -7.63
N PHE A 88 9.40 -4.06 -7.24
CA PHE A 88 10.36 -4.11 -6.15
C PHE A 88 9.71 -4.51 -4.83
N LEU A 89 8.58 -3.90 -4.46
CA LEU A 89 7.83 -4.23 -3.25
C LEU A 89 7.32 -5.67 -3.26
N LEU A 90 6.81 -6.15 -4.40
CA LEU A 90 6.36 -7.54 -4.55
C LEU A 90 7.54 -8.52 -4.40
N CYS A 91 8.69 -8.23 -5.00
CA CYS A 91 9.90 -9.02 -4.83
C CYS A 91 10.38 -9.03 -3.37
N ALA A 92 10.35 -7.88 -2.70
CA ALA A 92 10.70 -7.76 -1.28
C ALA A 92 9.76 -8.60 -0.40
N GLU A 93 8.44 -8.54 -0.64
CA GLU A 93 7.46 -9.33 0.11
C GLU A 93 7.64 -10.84 -0.14
N LEU A 94 7.90 -11.26 -1.38
CA LEU A 94 8.18 -12.66 -1.71
C LEU A 94 9.47 -13.15 -1.07
N PHE A 95 10.50 -12.29 -1.01
CA PHE A 95 11.75 -12.60 -0.34
C PHE A 95 11.54 -12.72 1.17
N GLU A 96 10.80 -11.79 1.77
CA GLU A 96 10.49 -11.78 3.21
C GLU A 96 9.75 -13.05 3.66
N ARG A 97 8.87 -13.58 2.80
CA ARG A 97 8.16 -14.84 3.05
C ARG A 97 9.09 -16.07 3.13
N ARG A 98 10.26 -16.03 2.47
CA ARG A 98 11.23 -17.14 2.46
C ARG A 98 12.37 -16.92 3.45
N HIS A 99 12.82 -15.67 3.59
CA HIS A 99 13.89 -15.25 4.48
C HIS A 99 13.49 -13.92 5.11
N SER A 100 13.51 -13.82 6.43
CA SER A 100 13.29 -12.51 7.07
C SER A 100 14.37 -11.53 6.58
N LEU A 101 13.97 -10.49 5.85
CA LEU A 101 14.88 -9.49 5.30
C LEU A 101 15.79 -8.91 6.38
N GLY A 102 15.22 -8.65 7.57
CA GLY A 102 15.96 -8.12 8.71
C GLY A 102 17.05 -9.07 9.22
N THR A 103 16.78 -10.38 9.31
CA THR A 103 17.80 -11.35 9.74
C THR A 103 18.82 -11.61 8.63
N TRP A 104 18.39 -11.61 7.37
CA TRP A 104 19.26 -11.77 6.21
C TRP A 104 20.29 -10.64 6.08
N VAL A 105 19.91 -9.40 6.37
CA VAL A 105 20.86 -8.27 6.41
C VAL A 105 21.83 -8.40 7.59
N GLN A 106 21.37 -8.93 8.72
CA GLN A 106 22.20 -9.11 9.92
C GLN A 106 23.23 -10.23 9.80
N THR A 107 23.00 -11.23 8.95
CA THR A 107 23.96 -12.33 8.70
C THR A 107 25.04 -11.97 7.67
N ARG A 108 25.03 -10.75 7.12
CA ARG A 108 26.06 -10.27 6.19
C ARG A 108 27.23 -9.61 6.91
N GLU A 109 28.39 -9.65 6.25
CA GLU A 109 29.61 -8.99 6.69
C GLU A 109 29.35 -7.50 6.99
N LEU A 110 30.02 -6.99 8.03
CA LEU A 110 29.88 -5.60 8.50
C LEU A 110 29.84 -4.56 7.36
N PRO A 111 30.80 -4.54 6.40
CA PRO A 111 30.80 -3.54 5.33
C PRO A 111 29.57 -3.60 4.43
N ILE A 112 29.05 -4.80 4.14
CA ILE A 112 27.87 -4.98 3.29
C ILE A 112 26.63 -4.42 3.99
N ARG A 113 26.49 -4.68 5.29
CA ARG A 113 25.38 -4.18 6.10
C ARG A 113 25.34 -2.65 6.14
N TRP A 114 26.48 -2.00 6.34
CA TRP A 114 26.59 -0.54 6.31
C TRP A 114 26.27 0.05 4.94
N LEU A 115 26.74 -0.60 3.86
CA LEU A 115 26.42 -0.17 2.50
C LEU A 115 24.92 -0.18 2.25
N ILE A 116 24.21 -1.24 2.66
CA ILE A 116 22.75 -1.33 2.53
C ILE A 116 22.06 -0.17 3.27
N TYR A 117 22.48 0.13 4.50
CA TYR A 117 21.90 1.24 5.27
C TYR A 117 22.14 2.59 4.62
N PHE A 118 23.38 2.89 4.22
CA PHE A 118 23.70 4.15 3.54
C PHE A 118 23.01 4.28 2.18
N ALA A 119 22.93 3.20 1.40
CA ALA A 119 22.20 3.19 0.14
C ALA A 119 20.70 3.48 0.35
N SER A 120 20.07 2.83 1.33
CA SER A 120 18.66 3.07 1.65
C SER A 120 18.40 4.51 2.09
N LEU A 121 19.27 5.05 2.94
CA LEU A 121 19.20 6.44 3.41
C LEU A 121 19.42 7.43 2.27
N TYR A 122 20.37 7.15 1.38
CA TYR A 122 20.64 7.98 0.21
C TYR A 122 19.43 8.05 -0.73
N VAL A 123 18.78 6.91 -1.01
CA VAL A 123 17.55 6.87 -1.82
C VAL A 123 16.45 7.68 -1.14
N VAL A 124 16.24 7.49 0.16
CA VAL A 124 15.23 8.27 0.91
C VAL A 124 15.52 9.76 0.82
N ILE A 125 16.78 10.20 0.94
CA ILE A 125 17.13 11.62 0.83
C ILE A 125 16.90 12.16 -0.57
N MET A 126 17.37 11.45 -1.60
CA MET A 126 17.23 11.88 -3.00
C MET A 126 15.77 12.01 -3.44
N TYR A 127 14.91 11.10 -2.95
CA TYR A 127 13.48 11.11 -3.27
C TYR A 127 12.61 11.74 -2.16
N SER A 128 13.21 12.20 -1.05
CA SER A 128 12.51 12.99 -0.05
C SER A 128 12.17 14.33 -0.66
N ALA A 129 10.91 14.73 -0.50
CA ALA A 129 10.36 15.84 -1.23
C ALA A 129 10.87 17.18 -0.65
N ALA A 130 12.02 17.62 -1.14
CA ALA A 130 12.67 18.89 -0.82
C ALA A 130 13.12 19.64 -2.09
N GLY A 131 12.46 19.36 -3.22
CA GLY A 131 12.76 20.04 -4.50
C GLY A 131 12.15 21.44 -4.58
N PRO A 132 12.71 22.36 -5.38
CA PRO A 132 12.27 23.76 -5.48
C PRO A 132 10.84 23.97 -6.00
N ASN A 133 10.19 22.93 -6.55
CA ASN A 133 8.79 22.93 -6.99
C ASN A 133 7.83 22.34 -5.96
N PHE A 134 8.28 22.10 -4.72
CA PHE A 134 7.45 21.54 -3.68
C PHE A 134 6.40 22.56 -3.23
N LYS A 135 5.14 22.36 -3.63
CA LYS A 135 4.00 23.04 -3.00
C LYS A 135 3.87 22.44 -1.62
N GLU A 136 4.11 23.23 -0.58
CA GLU A 136 3.85 22.84 0.80
C GLU A 136 2.39 22.37 0.89
N VAL A 137 2.20 21.06 1.07
CA VAL A 137 0.90 20.52 1.42
C VAL A 137 0.77 20.77 2.92
N PRO A 138 -0.08 21.71 3.36
CA PRO A 138 -0.28 21.93 4.79
C PRO A 138 -0.74 20.61 5.41
N PHE A 139 -0.28 20.32 6.64
CA PHE A 139 -0.73 19.13 7.33
C PHE A 139 -2.27 19.08 7.31
N ILE A 140 -2.83 17.89 7.08
CA ILE A 140 -4.27 17.65 6.91
C ILE A 140 -5.14 18.26 8.02
N TYR A 141 -4.58 18.52 9.20
CA TYR A 141 -5.25 19.13 10.34
C TYR A 141 -5.38 20.66 10.28
N PHE A 142 -4.62 21.35 9.43
CA PHE A 142 -4.74 22.81 9.24
C PHE A 142 -5.87 23.21 8.26
N GLN A 143 -6.63 22.24 7.74
CA GLN A 143 -7.77 22.48 6.85
C GLN A 143 -9.13 22.50 7.59
N PHE A 144 -9.13 22.58 8.92
CA PHE A 144 -10.33 22.69 9.76
C PHE A 144 -10.35 24.01 10.54
#